data_AF-A0A7G8JTK8-F1
#
_entry.id   AF-A0A7G8JTK8-F1
#
_cell.length_a   1.000
_cell.length_b   1.000
_cell.length_c   1.000
_cell.angle_alpha   90.00
_cell.angle_beta   90.00
_cell.angle_gamma   90.00
#
_symmetry.space_group_name_H-M   'P 1'
#
loop_
_entity.id
_entity.type
_entity.pdbx_description
1 polymer ?
#
loop_
_entity_poly.entity_id
_entity_poly.type
_entity_poly.pdbx_seq_one_letter_code
_entity_poly.pdbx_strand_id
1 'polypeptide(L)'
;MTLLMINSIIITLFISCMMSVSPINLGILIILVSLSIAIAMGVMSTGWFGLITFIIYVGGMLVMFAYFAALQPNQYITSWAWFMVPSFSLIITAIMWAMLSVSWLPQPSNPSQIYSNNLMLPIFMALILFLALIMVVKTSRADEGPLRPFH
;
A
#
# COMPACT_ATOMS: atom_id res chain seq x y z
N MET A 1 -14.65 -17.80 -1.48
CA MET A 1 -15.32 -17.05 -0.39
C MET A 1 -14.36 -16.21 0.42
N THR A 2 -13.24 -16.74 0.94
CA THR A 2 -12.25 -15.91 1.67
C THR A 2 -11.66 -14.79 0.82
N LEU A 3 -11.38 -15.02 -0.48
CA LEU A 3 -10.95 -13.95 -1.38
C LEU A 3 -11.98 -12.83 -1.53
N LEU A 4 -13.27 -13.20 -1.64
CA LEU A 4 -14.37 -12.22 -1.73
C LEU A 4 -14.44 -11.38 -0.45
N MET A 5 -14.24 -12.01 0.71
CA MET A 5 -14.17 -11.31 2.00
C MET A 5 -12.98 -10.34 2.04
N ILE A 6 -11.79 -10.79 1.64
CA ILE A 6 -10.60 -9.93 1.60
C ILE A 6 -10.82 -8.74 0.65
N ASN A 7 -11.41 -8.96 -0.52
CA ASN A 7 -11.76 -7.88 -1.46
C ASN A 7 -12.78 -6.89 -0.86
N SER A 8 -13.75 -7.37 -0.09
CA SER A 8 -14.70 -6.49 0.59
C SER A 8 -14.03 -5.59 1.64
N ILE A 9 -13.04 -6.13 2.38
CA ILE A 9 -12.22 -5.36 3.34
C ILE A 9 -11.38 -4.32 2.61
N ILE A 10 -10.78 -4.69 1.48
CA ILE A 10 -9.98 -3.75 0.68
C ILE A 10 -10.85 -2.56 0.25
N ILE A 11 -12.06 -2.81 -0.26
CA ILE A 11 -12.97 -1.76 -0.71
C ILE A 11 -13.39 -0.85 0.44
N THR A 12 -13.72 -1.39 1.62
CA THR A 12 -14.11 -0.58 2.77
C THR A 12 -12.96 0.29 3.27
N LEU A 13 -11.74 -0.25 3.32
CA LEU A 13 -10.55 0.52 3.70
C LEU A 13 -10.23 1.63 2.68
N PHE A 14 -10.40 1.37 1.38
CA PHE A 14 -10.24 2.41 0.35
C PHE A 14 -11.25 3.54 0.50
N ILE A 15 -12.52 3.22 0.78
CA ILE A 15 -13.54 4.24 1.04
C ILE A 15 -13.20 5.06 2.29
N SER A 16 -12.64 4.44 3.33
CA SER A 16 -12.22 5.17 4.53
C SER A 16 -11.07 6.15 4.30
N CYS A 17 -10.19 5.92 3.31
CA CYS A 17 -9.16 6.88 2.94
C CYS A 17 -9.76 8.23 2.50
N MET A 18 -10.88 8.20 1.78
CA MET A 18 -11.55 9.42 1.30
C MET A 18 -12.14 10.26 2.45
N MET A 19 -12.38 9.64 3.61
CA MET A 19 -12.92 10.29 4.80
C MET A 19 -11.81 10.78 5.76
N SER A 20 -10.54 10.53 5.44
CA SER A 20 -9.42 10.94 6.29
C SER A 20 -9.06 12.41 6.04
N VAL A 21 -9.09 13.21 7.11
CA VAL A 21 -8.85 14.66 7.04
C VAL A 21 -7.38 15.00 7.33
N SER A 22 -6.74 14.25 8.23
CA SER A 22 -5.33 14.48 8.56
C SER A 22 -4.41 13.53 7.77
N PRO A 23 -3.22 14.01 7.35
CA PRO A 23 -2.27 13.20 6.59
C PRO A 23 -1.73 12.00 7.39
N ILE A 24 -1.69 12.10 8.72
CA ILE A 24 -1.32 11.00 9.62
C ILE A 24 -2.36 9.88 9.57
N ASN A 25 -3.66 10.24 9.64
CA ASN A 25 -4.75 9.25 9.55
C ASN A 25 -4.75 8.58 8.19
N LEU A 26 -4.52 9.35 7.12
CA LEU A 26 -4.36 8.82 5.78
C LEU A 26 -3.19 7.82 5.71
N GLY A 27 -2.03 8.14 6.30
CA GLY A 27 -0.88 7.24 6.35
C GLY A 27 -1.20 5.91 7.02
N ILE A 28 -1.84 5.93 8.20
CA ILE A 28 -2.24 4.70 8.92
C ILE A 28 -3.21 3.87 8.08
N LEU A 29 -4.19 4.50 7.43
CA LEU A 29 -5.16 3.81 6.58
C LEU A 29 -4.49 3.13 5.38
N ILE A 30 -3.55 3.81 4.72
CA ILE A 30 -2.84 3.20 3.59
C ILE A 30 -1.98 2.02 4.04
N ILE A 31 -1.46 2.01 5.29
CA ILE A 31 -0.70 0.84 5.81
C ILE A 31 -1.65 -0.35 5.89
N LEU A 32 -2.85 -0.14 6.45
CA LEU A 32 -3.87 -1.19 6.55
C LEU A 32 -4.33 -1.70 5.18
N VAL A 33 -4.56 -0.79 4.22
CA VAL A 33 -4.90 -1.15 2.84
C VAL A 33 -3.78 -2.01 2.23
N SER A 34 -2.52 -1.58 2.35
CA SER A 34 -1.39 -2.31 1.77
C SER A 34 -1.20 -3.70 2.38
N LEU A 35 -1.44 -3.85 3.68
CA LEU A 35 -1.43 -5.15 4.36
C LEU A 35 -2.54 -6.06 3.84
N SER A 36 -3.77 -5.54 3.71
CA SER A 36 -4.91 -6.32 3.20
C SER A 36 -4.70 -6.79 1.75
N ILE A 37 -4.07 -5.97 0.91
CA ILE A 37 -3.71 -6.33 -0.47
C ILE A 37 -2.58 -7.37 -0.48
N ALA A 38 -1.55 -7.22 0.37
CA ALA A 38 -0.46 -8.19 0.47
C ALA A 38 -0.98 -9.58 0.90
N ILE A 39 -1.94 -9.62 1.83
CA ILE A 39 -2.62 -10.85 2.25
C ILE A 39 -3.44 -11.43 1.08
N ALA A 40 -4.19 -10.60 0.35
CA ALA A 40 -4.94 -11.06 -0.83
C ALA A 40 -4.01 -11.71 -1.87
N MET A 41 -2.88 -11.06 -2.17
CA MET A 41 -1.90 -11.57 -3.12
C MET A 41 -1.20 -12.84 -2.61
N GLY A 42 -0.90 -12.93 -1.32
CA GLY A 42 -0.33 -14.13 -0.70
C GLY A 42 -1.29 -15.32 -0.70
N VAL A 43 -2.60 -15.09 -0.70
CA VAL A 43 -3.62 -16.14 -0.83
C VAL A 43 -3.77 -16.61 -2.28
N MET A 44 -3.68 -15.69 -3.26
CA MET A 44 -3.85 -16.03 -4.68
C MET A 44 -2.61 -16.62 -5.35
N SER A 45 -1.43 -16.22 -4.88
CA SER A 45 -0.15 -16.54 -5.52
C SER A 45 0.85 -17.06 -4.49
N THR A 46 2.13 -17.11 -4.85
CA THR A 46 3.17 -17.43 -3.87
C THR A 46 3.28 -16.31 -2.83
N GLY A 47 3.46 -16.68 -1.56
CA GLY A 47 3.64 -15.71 -0.48
C GLY A 47 4.78 -14.70 -0.72
N TRP A 48 5.74 -15.05 -1.58
CA TRP A 48 6.83 -14.18 -1.99
C TRP A 48 6.35 -12.92 -2.72
N PHE A 49 5.35 -13.03 -3.60
CA PHE A 49 4.79 -11.87 -4.28
C PHE A 49 4.03 -10.94 -3.31
N GLY A 50 3.26 -11.53 -2.38
CA GLY A 50 2.62 -10.77 -1.30
C GLY A 50 3.64 -9.98 -0.46
N LEU A 51 4.78 -10.59 -0.13
CA LEU A 51 5.85 -9.96 0.63
C LEU A 51 6.51 -8.79 -0.14
N ILE A 52 6.79 -8.96 -1.43
CA ILE A 52 7.32 -7.88 -2.28
C ILE A 52 6.34 -6.71 -2.34
N THR A 53 5.04 -6.98 -2.55
CA THR A 53 4.04 -5.91 -2.59
C THR A 53 4.00 -5.14 -1.27
N PHE A 54 4.06 -5.83 -0.13
CA PHE A 54 4.09 -5.18 1.18
C PHE A 54 5.29 -4.24 1.36
N ILE A 55 6.50 -4.70 1.00
CA ILE A 55 7.72 -3.89 1.14
C ILE A 55 7.65 -2.62 0.27
N ILE A 56 7.19 -2.72 -0.98
CA ILE A 56 7.13 -1.57 -1.88
C ILE A 56 6.16 -0.50 -1.35
N TYR A 57 4.98 -0.92 -0.87
CA TYR A 57 4.01 0.02 -0.32
C TYR A 57 4.48 0.65 0.99
N VAL A 58 4.97 -0.13 1.95
CA VAL A 58 5.47 0.41 3.23
C VAL A 58 6.70 1.30 2.99
N GLY A 59 7.61 0.89 2.12
CA GLY A 59 8.80 1.67 1.76
C GLY A 59 8.47 3.03 1.16
N GLY A 60 7.53 3.10 0.21
CA GLY A 60 7.08 4.37 -0.37
C GLY A 60 6.40 5.29 0.66
N MET A 61 5.69 4.70 1.62
CA MET A 61 4.99 5.46 2.64
C MET A 61 5.87 6.05 3.73
N LEU A 62 6.99 5.42 4.06
CA LEU A 62 7.97 6.01 4.98
C LEU A 62 8.53 7.34 4.44
N VAL A 63 8.74 7.42 3.12
CA VAL A 63 9.20 8.67 2.46
C VAL A 63 8.15 9.76 2.58
N MET A 64 6.88 9.44 2.31
CA MET A 64 5.77 10.39 2.46
C MET A 64 5.60 10.83 3.92
N PHE A 65 5.74 9.93 4.89
CA PHE A 65 5.68 10.26 6.31
C PHE A 65 6.79 11.24 6.72
N ALA A 66 8.03 11.01 6.28
CA ALA A 66 9.14 11.93 6.52
C ALA A 66 8.89 13.32 5.94
N TYR A 67 8.32 13.38 4.73
CA TYR A 67 7.94 14.64 4.10
C TYR A 67 6.87 15.40 4.90
N PHE A 68 5.82 14.72 5.36
CA PHE A 68 4.76 15.36 6.15
C PHE A 68 5.22 15.80 7.54
N ALA A 69 6.07 15.01 8.20
CA ALA A 69 6.67 15.39 9.49
C ALA A 69 7.49 16.70 9.38
N ALA A 70 8.07 16.96 8.20
CA ALA A 70 8.81 18.19 7.92
C ALA A 70 7.91 19.40 7.63
N LEU A 71 6.79 19.22 6.93
CA LEU A 71 5.95 20.33 6.46
C LEU A 71 4.99 20.90 7.51
N GLN A 72 4.38 20.06 8.35
CA GLN A 72 3.43 20.56 9.34
C GLN A 72 3.59 19.80 10.65
N PRO A 73 4.27 20.39 11.65
CA PRO A 73 4.43 19.71 12.92
C PRO A 73 3.07 19.55 13.61
N ASN A 74 2.78 18.30 13.94
CA ASN A 74 1.84 17.90 14.98
C ASN A 74 0.36 18.31 14.76
N GLN A 75 -0.27 17.79 13.70
CA GLN A 75 -1.72 17.88 13.56
C GLN A 75 -2.43 16.97 14.56
N TYR A 76 -3.35 17.54 15.34
CA TYR A 76 -4.25 16.77 16.20
C TYR A 76 -5.30 16.04 15.37
N ILE A 77 -5.61 14.81 15.77
CA ILE A 77 -6.70 14.03 15.17
C ILE A 77 -8.02 14.59 15.68
N THR A 78 -8.75 15.30 14.81
CA THR A 78 -10.01 15.97 15.16
C THR A 78 -11.22 15.03 15.15
N SER A 79 -11.18 13.97 14.35
CA SER A 79 -12.28 13.01 14.25
C SER A 79 -11.77 11.57 14.09
N TRP A 80 -12.50 10.64 14.68
CA TRP A 80 -12.25 9.18 14.62
C TRP A 80 -13.22 8.45 13.69
N ALA A 81 -14.05 9.21 12.95
CA ALA A 81 -15.05 8.66 12.03
C ALA A 81 -14.41 7.77 10.94
N TRP A 82 -13.17 8.09 10.54
CA TRP A 82 -12.39 7.30 9.59
C TRP A 82 -12.12 5.85 10.05
N PHE A 83 -12.13 5.60 11.36
CA PHE A 83 -11.84 4.27 11.93
C PHE A 83 -13.12 3.44 12.21
N MET A 84 -14.25 4.10 12.44
CA MET A 84 -15.51 3.46 12.82
C MET A 84 -16.08 2.56 11.70
N VAL A 85 -16.07 3.04 10.45
CA VAL A 85 -16.59 2.27 9.31
C VAL A 85 -15.77 1.02 9.01
N PRO A 86 -14.43 1.07 8.88
CA PRO A 86 -13.65 -0.12 8.59
C PRO A 86 -13.64 -1.12 9.75
N SER A 87 -13.65 -0.67 11.01
CA SER A 87 -13.67 -1.58 12.18
C SER A 87 -14.92 -2.46 12.23
N PHE A 88 -16.09 -1.92 11.90
CA PHE A 88 -17.33 -2.72 11.82
C PHE A 88 -17.27 -3.77 10.71
N SER A 89 -16.74 -3.40 9.53
CA SER A 89 -16.57 -4.34 8.43
C SER A 89 -15.61 -5.48 8.77
N LEU A 90 -14.53 -5.19 9.51
CA LEU A 90 -13.55 -6.19 9.95
C LEU A 90 -14.18 -7.21 10.90
N ILE A 91 -14.98 -6.76 11.87
CA ILE A 91 -15.65 -7.65 12.83
C ILE A 91 -16.56 -8.65 12.11
N ILE A 92 -17.37 -8.17 11.17
CA ILE A 92 -18.27 -9.03 10.38
C ILE A 92 -17.46 -10.07 9.61
N THR A 93 -16.40 -9.64 8.93
CA THR A 93 -15.57 -10.57 8.14
C THR A 93 -14.85 -11.60 9.00
N ALA A 94 -14.43 -11.24 10.21
CA ALA A 94 -13.79 -12.16 11.14
C ALA A 94 -14.75 -13.27 11.62
N ILE A 95 -16.01 -12.90 11.93
CA ILE A 95 -17.05 -13.86 12.31
C ILE A 95 -17.33 -14.83 11.16
N MET A 96 -17.42 -14.31 9.93
CA MET A 96 -17.66 -15.17 8.77
C MET A 96 -16.46 -16.06 8.43
N TRP A 97 -15.23 -15.60 8.69
CA TRP A 97 -14.04 -16.40 8.45
C TRP A 97 -13.93 -17.59 9.41
N ALA A 98 -14.29 -17.41 10.68
CA ALA A 98 -14.31 -18.49 11.67
C ALA A 98 -15.24 -19.67 11.29
N MET A 99 -16.24 -19.41 10.45
CA MET A 99 -17.23 -20.39 10.01
C MET A 99 -16.81 -21.18 8.76
N LEU A 100 -15.66 -20.86 8.15
CA LEU A 100 -15.24 -21.37 6.86
C LEU A 100 -13.97 -22.23 6.99
N SER A 101 -14.09 -23.54 6.81
CA SER A 101 -12.95 -24.42 6.54
C SER A 101 -12.61 -24.34 5.05
N VAL A 102 -11.53 -23.63 4.71
CA VAL A 102 -11.06 -23.56 3.33
C VAL A 102 -9.62 -24.03 3.25
N SER A 103 -9.40 -25.13 2.53
CA SER A 103 -8.08 -25.56 2.09
C SER A 103 -7.75 -24.87 0.77
N TRP A 104 -6.78 -23.96 0.82
CA TRP A 104 -6.21 -23.34 -0.36
C TRP A 104 -5.03 -24.20 -0.83
N LEU A 105 -5.09 -24.67 -2.08
CA LEU A 105 -3.94 -25.26 -2.74
C LEU A 105 -3.17 -24.13 -3.44
N PRO A 106 -2.00 -23.72 -2.91
CA PRO A 106 -1.19 -22.73 -3.60
C PRO A 106 -0.71 -23.31 -4.93
N GLN A 107 -1.07 -22.67 -6.03
CA GLN A 107 -0.44 -22.93 -7.32
C GLN A 107 0.93 -22.24 -7.31
N PRO A 108 2.05 -22.97 -7.41
CA PRO A 108 3.36 -22.35 -7.45
C PRO A 108 3.54 -21.62 -8.78
N SER A 109 3.53 -20.28 -8.74
CA SER A 109 3.95 -19.47 -9.88
C SER A 109 5.46 -19.27 -9.83
N ASN A 110 6.16 -19.65 -10.91
CA ASN A 110 7.60 -19.46 -11.04
C ASN A 110 7.88 -18.04 -11.59
N PRO A 111 8.43 -17.10 -10.80
CA PRO A 111 8.68 -15.73 -11.25
C PRO A 111 9.70 -15.66 -12.38
N SER A 112 10.54 -16.69 -12.53
CA SER A 112 11.52 -16.81 -13.62
C SER A 112 10.89 -16.93 -15.01
N GLN A 113 9.59 -17.29 -15.11
CA GLN A 113 8.88 -17.38 -16.39
C GLN A 113 8.73 -16.03 -17.09
N ILE A 114 8.82 -14.91 -16.36
CA ILE A 114 8.76 -13.56 -16.95
C ILE A 114 9.98 -13.31 -17.84
N TYR A 115 11.16 -13.73 -17.39
CA TYR A 115 12.41 -13.56 -18.13
C TYR A 115 12.55 -14.53 -19.29
N SER A 116 12.01 -15.75 -19.17
CA SER A 116 12.13 -16.77 -20.21
C SER A 116 11.22 -16.54 -21.40
N ASN A 117 10.01 -16.00 -21.20
CA ASN A 117 9.02 -15.91 -22.27
C ASN A 117 9.05 -14.58 -23.03
N ASN A 118 9.35 -13.45 -22.39
CA ASN A 118 9.24 -12.14 -23.04
C ASN A 118 10.26 -11.14 -22.48
N LEU A 119 11.46 -11.12 -23.07
CA LEU A 119 12.56 -10.21 -22.68
C LEU A 119 12.23 -8.72 -22.92
N MET A 120 11.25 -8.44 -23.80
CA MET A 120 10.80 -7.07 -24.09
C MET A 120 10.17 -6.37 -22.86
N LEU A 121 9.44 -7.11 -22.03
CA LEU A 121 8.71 -6.56 -20.88
C LEU A 121 9.65 -6.04 -19.77
N PRO A 122 10.68 -6.78 -19.31
CA PRO A 122 11.62 -6.24 -18.33
C PRO A 122 12.45 -5.07 -18.88
N ILE A 123 12.79 -5.06 -20.18
CA ILE A 123 13.48 -3.91 -20.81
C ILE A 123 12.61 -2.64 -20.71
N PHE A 124 11.31 -2.76 -21.01
CA PHE A 124 10.39 -1.61 -20.93
C PHE A 124 10.24 -1.09 -19.49
N MET A 125 10.12 -1.98 -18.49
CA MET A 125 10.08 -1.57 -17.08
C MET A 125 11.36 -0.86 -16.63
N ALA A 126 12.53 -1.33 -17.07
CA ALA A 126 13.81 -0.69 -16.77
C ALA A 126 13.91 0.73 -17.36
N LEU A 127 13.44 0.92 -18.60
CA LEU A 127 13.40 2.25 -19.22
C LEU A 127 12.47 3.21 -18.47
N ILE A 128 11.32 2.75 -17.98
CA ILE A 128 10.40 3.58 -17.17
C ILE A 128 11.09 4.04 -15.88
N LEU A 129 11.74 3.15 -15.15
CA LEU A 129 12.45 3.50 -13.91
C LEU A 129 13.62 4.45 -14.17
N PHE A 130 14.35 4.26 -15.27
CA PHE A 130 15.42 5.16 -15.69
C PHE A 130 14.91 6.57 -16.01
N LEU A 131 13.82 6.67 -16.76
CA LEU A 131 13.16 7.94 -17.06
C LEU A 131 12.65 8.63 -15.78
N ALA A 132 12.08 7.86 -14.85
CA ALA A 132 11.64 8.39 -13.56
C ALA A 132 12.81 9.00 -12.78
N LEU A 133 13.99 8.36 -12.77
CA LEU A 133 15.19 8.92 -12.11
C LEU A 133 15.65 10.22 -12.76
N ILE A 134 15.69 10.29 -14.11
CA ILE A 134 16.03 11.54 -14.82
C ILE A 134 15.05 12.66 -14.46
N MET A 135 13.75 12.35 -14.41
CA MET A 135 12.73 13.31 -14.03
C MET A 135 12.94 13.80 -12.60
N VAL A 136 13.20 12.91 -11.64
CA VAL A 136 13.48 13.28 -10.25
C VAL A 136 14.66 14.25 -10.16
N VAL A 137 15.79 13.95 -10.82
CA VAL A 137 16.99 14.82 -10.83
C VAL A 137 16.70 16.19 -11.43
N LYS A 138 15.89 16.27 -12.50
CA LYS A 138 15.49 17.55 -13.09
C LYS A 138 14.52 18.34 -12.22
N THR A 139 13.64 17.67 -11.46
CA THR A 139 12.68 18.33 -10.57
C THR A 139 13.28 18.74 -9.24
N SER A 140 14.30 18.05 -8.75
CA SER A 140 15.01 18.41 -7.53
C SER A 140 15.93 19.61 -7.79
N ARG A 141 15.44 20.82 -7.53
CA ARG A 141 16.30 22.02 -7.46
C ARG A 141 17.03 22.00 -6.12
N ALA A 142 18.35 21.89 -6.16
CA ALA A 142 19.17 21.96 -4.94
C ALA A 142 19.28 23.40 -4.39
N ASP A 143 18.81 24.39 -5.15
CA ASP A 143 19.04 25.82 -4.89
C ASP A 143 18.07 26.42 -3.85
N GLU A 144 17.02 25.71 -3.47
CA GLU A 144 16.08 26.15 -2.44
C GLU A 144 16.49 25.54 -1.10
N GLY A 145 16.82 26.39 -0.13
CA GLY A 145 17.22 26.00 1.23
C GLY A 145 16.16 25.15 1.94
N PRO A 146 16.48 24.57 3.12
CA PRO A 146 15.62 23.61 3.80
C PRO A 146 14.18 24.15 3.95
N LEU A 147 13.19 23.29 3.66
CA LEU A 147 11.75 23.59 3.65
C LEU A 147 11.18 24.21 4.94
N ARG A 148 11.98 24.33 6.00
CA ARG A 148 11.67 25.07 7.21
C ARG A 148 12.49 26.36 7.25
N PRO A 149 11.92 27.54 6.94
CA PRO A 149 12.53 28.80 7.33
C PRO A 149 12.57 28.83 8.86
N PHE A 150 13.77 28.84 9.44
CA PHE A 150 13.95 29.09 10.86
C PHE A 150 13.76 30.60 11.09
N HIS A 151 12.53 30.98 11.45
CA HIS A 151 12.26 32.15 12.28
C HIS A 151 11.66 31.67 13.59
#